data_AF-A0A0G2AA44-F1
#
_entry.id   AF-A0A0G2AA44-F1
#
_cell.length_a   1.000
_cell.length_b   1.000
_cell.length_c   1.000
_cell.angle_alpha   90.00
_cell.angle_beta   90.00
_cell.angle_gamma   90.00
#
_symmetry.space_group_name_H-M   'P 1'
#
loop_
_entity.id
_entity.type
_entity.pdbx_description
1 polymer ?
#
loop_
_entity_poly.entity_id
_entity_poly.type
_entity_poly.pdbx_seq_one_letter_code
_entity_poly.pdbx_strand_id
1 'polypeptide(L)'
;MPILTEDQVDRLDRNVDELELSTRASNVLKTARIQSIRDLVGYTPQQLMKTRMCGKKTVKEIESVVEELGFRLGMELPSEKISGISLVELAVAFATRSQAVCTYTDPRDGQEAQNCSLVVRSIRRQGRYGEFMYRYDVEAELVFPSGNVPITILYSEEKKEGIVERKQPTPLR
;
A
#
# COMPACT_ATOMS: atom_id res chain seq x y z
N MET A 1 -9.31 -4.11 -13.77
CA MET A 1 -8.61 -4.49 -12.52
C MET A 1 -9.24 -5.76 -12.01
N PRO A 2 -8.48 -6.81 -11.67
CA PRO A 2 -9.07 -7.99 -11.03
C PRO A 2 -9.50 -7.65 -9.61
N ILE A 3 -10.71 -8.07 -9.25
CA ILE A 3 -11.22 -8.02 -7.88
C ILE A 3 -10.44 -9.10 -7.11
N LEU A 4 -9.67 -8.71 -6.11
CA LEU A 4 -8.97 -9.65 -5.23
C LEU A 4 -9.98 -10.18 -4.20
N THR A 5 -9.98 -11.48 -3.93
CA THR A 5 -10.82 -12.03 -2.85
C THR A 5 -10.21 -11.72 -1.48
N GLU A 6 -11.01 -11.77 -0.42
CA GLU A 6 -10.55 -11.53 0.97
C GLU A 6 -9.35 -12.42 1.36
N ASP A 7 -9.39 -13.70 0.94
CA ASP A 7 -8.28 -14.64 1.07
C ASP A 7 -7.00 -14.22 0.31
N GLN A 8 -7.13 -13.61 -0.86
CA GLN A 8 -5.97 -13.13 -1.63
C GLN A 8 -5.34 -11.94 -0.93
N VAL A 9 -6.15 -11.05 -0.36
CA VAL A 9 -5.63 -9.90 0.39
C VAL A 9 -4.78 -10.34 1.57
N ASP A 10 -5.29 -11.27 2.38
CA ASP A 10 -4.55 -11.78 3.53
C ASP A 10 -3.19 -12.34 3.11
N ARG A 11 -3.14 -13.05 1.98
CA ARG A 11 -1.89 -13.59 1.42
C ARG A 11 -0.91 -12.49 1.02
N LEU A 12 -1.37 -11.32 0.56
CA LEU A 12 -0.46 -10.24 0.14
C LEU A 12 0.37 -9.67 1.30
N ASP A 13 -0.20 -9.65 2.51
CA ASP A 13 0.48 -9.11 3.69
C ASP A 13 1.40 -10.14 4.38
N ARG A 14 1.41 -11.40 3.90
CA ARG A 14 2.33 -12.43 4.38
C ARG A 14 3.77 -12.15 3.98
N ASN A 15 4.69 -12.65 4.80
CA ASN A 15 6.11 -12.50 4.53
C ASN A 15 6.55 -13.46 3.41
N VAL A 16 7.43 -13.00 2.52
CA VAL A 16 8.01 -13.86 1.47
C VAL A 16 8.87 -14.99 2.03
N ASP A 17 9.33 -14.89 3.28
CA ASP A 17 10.05 -15.97 3.99
C ASP A 17 9.14 -17.17 4.32
N GLU A 18 7.81 -17.00 4.34
CA GLU A 18 6.85 -18.10 4.51
C GLU A 18 6.62 -18.89 3.22
N LEU A 19 7.11 -18.38 2.09
CA LEU A 19 7.02 -19.08 0.82
C LEU A 19 8.06 -20.20 0.78
N GLU A 20 7.64 -21.38 0.32
CA GLU A 20 8.51 -22.55 0.10
C GLU A 20 9.42 -22.35 -1.13
N LEU A 21 10.24 -21.31 -1.09
CA LEU A 21 11.20 -20.94 -2.12
C LEU A 21 12.57 -21.57 -1.83
N SER A 22 13.35 -21.80 -2.88
CA SER A 22 14.75 -22.18 -2.71
C SER A 22 15.55 -21.10 -2.00
N THR A 23 16.61 -21.52 -1.29
CA THR A 23 17.56 -20.59 -0.65
C THR A 23 18.10 -19.53 -1.62
N ARG A 24 18.18 -19.84 -2.92
CA ARG A 24 18.59 -18.88 -3.97
C ARG A 24 17.52 -17.81 -4.19
N ALA A 25 16.26 -18.20 -4.32
CA ALA A 25 15.13 -17.27 -4.48
C ALA A 25 14.98 -16.37 -3.25
N SER A 26 14.99 -16.92 -2.03
CA SER A 26 14.91 -16.12 -0.80
C SER A 26 16.05 -15.09 -0.68
N ASN A 27 17.27 -15.45 -1.07
CA ASN A 27 18.40 -14.52 -1.07
C ASN A 27 18.27 -13.41 -2.11
N VAL A 28 17.67 -13.69 -3.27
CA VAL A 28 17.34 -12.66 -4.27
C VAL A 28 16.33 -11.67 -3.70
N LEU A 29 15.25 -12.15 -3.08
CA LEU A 29 14.22 -11.31 -2.47
C LEU A 29 14.81 -10.43 -1.34
N LYS A 30 15.62 -11.02 -0.46
CA LYS A 30 16.33 -10.28 0.61
C LYS A 30 17.25 -9.19 0.07
N THR A 31 18.01 -9.49 -0.99
CA THR A 31 18.90 -8.51 -1.63
C THR A 31 18.10 -7.37 -2.28
N ALA A 32 16.95 -7.68 -2.87
CA ALA A 32 16.02 -6.72 -3.44
C ALA A 32 15.19 -5.96 -2.38
N ARG A 33 15.40 -6.23 -1.08
CA ARG A 33 14.62 -5.69 0.05
C ARG A 33 13.11 -5.95 -0.06
N ILE A 34 12.74 -7.06 -0.69
CA ILE A 34 11.36 -7.52 -0.79
C ILE A 34 11.06 -8.34 0.46
N GLN A 35 10.09 -7.90 1.26
CA GLN A 35 9.74 -8.54 2.54
C GLN A 35 8.33 -9.11 2.53
N SER A 36 7.42 -8.53 1.75
CA SER A 36 6.02 -8.97 1.65
C SER A 36 5.68 -9.49 0.25
N ILE A 37 4.66 -10.35 0.16
CA ILE A 37 4.14 -10.80 -1.13
C ILE A 37 3.57 -9.61 -1.91
N ARG A 38 2.99 -8.63 -1.21
CA ARG A 38 2.57 -7.33 -1.74
C ARG A 38 3.70 -6.61 -2.49
N ASP A 39 4.89 -6.56 -1.91
CA ASP A 39 6.04 -5.98 -2.59
C ASP A 39 6.43 -6.83 -3.79
N LEU A 40 6.48 -8.16 -3.63
CA LEU A 40 6.93 -9.10 -4.67
C LEU A 40 6.11 -9.00 -5.96
N VAL A 41 4.78 -8.99 -5.86
CA VAL A 41 3.91 -8.97 -7.04
C VAL A 41 4.02 -7.66 -7.84
N GLY A 42 4.46 -6.57 -7.21
CA GLY A 42 4.75 -5.30 -7.86
C GLY A 42 6.04 -5.31 -8.69
N TYR A 43 6.93 -6.30 -8.51
CA TYR A 43 8.13 -6.45 -9.32
C TYR A 43 7.85 -7.19 -10.62
N THR A 44 8.41 -6.70 -11.71
CA THR A 44 8.42 -7.42 -12.98
C THR A 44 9.53 -8.48 -13.00
N PRO A 45 9.37 -9.55 -13.80
CA PRO A 45 10.41 -10.57 -14.00
C PRO A 45 11.75 -9.97 -14.45
N GLN A 46 11.69 -8.91 -15.28
CA GLN A 46 12.86 -8.19 -15.76
C GLN A 46 13.58 -7.42 -14.64
N GLN A 47 12.85 -6.84 -13.69
CA GLN A 47 13.46 -6.17 -12.53
C GLN A 47 14.14 -7.18 -11.60
N LEU A 48 13.54 -8.35 -11.38
CA LEU A 48 14.16 -9.42 -10.60
C LEU A 48 15.45 -9.94 -11.25
N MET A 49 15.47 -10.10 -12.58
CA MET A 49 16.68 -10.49 -13.33
C MET A 49 17.84 -9.50 -13.22
N LYS A 50 17.58 -8.21 -12.95
CA LYS A 50 18.65 -7.22 -12.75
C LYS A 50 19.39 -7.40 -11.42
N THR A 51 18.83 -8.18 -10.49
CA THR A 51 19.48 -8.49 -9.22
C THR A 51 20.67 -9.42 -9.46
N ARG A 52 21.83 -9.07 -8.90
CA ARG A 52 23.16 -9.69 -9.14
C ARG A 52 23.22 -11.23 -9.02
N MET A 53 22.23 -11.86 -8.39
CA MET A 53 22.19 -13.31 -8.12
C MET A 53 21.02 -14.04 -8.79
N CYS A 54 20.18 -13.35 -9.57
CA CYS A 54 18.95 -13.92 -10.12
C CYS A 54 19.19 -14.56 -11.50
N GLY A 55 18.99 -15.88 -11.59
CA GLY A 55 19.02 -16.61 -12.86
C GLY A 55 17.62 -16.88 -13.42
N LYS A 56 17.52 -17.23 -14.71
CA LYS A 56 16.25 -17.60 -15.37
C LYS A 56 15.44 -18.68 -14.61
N LYS A 57 16.14 -19.62 -13.96
CA LYS A 57 15.50 -20.68 -13.16
C LYS A 57 14.87 -20.12 -11.88
N THR A 58 15.55 -19.21 -11.20
CA THR A 58 15.07 -18.56 -9.97
C THR A 58 13.87 -17.66 -10.24
N VAL A 59 13.85 -16.94 -11.37
CA VAL A 59 12.69 -16.13 -11.77
C VAL A 59 11.48 -17.01 -12.01
N LYS A 60 11.62 -18.11 -12.77
CA LYS A 60 10.52 -19.05 -13.01
C LYS A 60 9.98 -19.70 -11.75
N GLU A 61 10.86 -19.99 -10.79
CA GLU A 61 10.47 -20.52 -9.48
C GLU A 61 9.61 -19.50 -8.72
N ILE A 62 10.06 -18.25 -8.65
CA ILE A 62 9.30 -17.16 -8.03
C ILE A 62 7.97 -16.96 -8.76
N GLU A 63 7.96 -16.96 -10.10
CA GLU A 63 6.74 -16.85 -10.92
C GLU A 63 5.75 -17.99 -10.60
N SER A 64 6.22 -19.24 -10.57
CA SER A 64 5.36 -20.41 -10.28
C SER A 64 4.71 -20.30 -8.90
N VAL A 65 5.48 -19.97 -7.87
CA VAL A 65 4.95 -19.83 -6.51
C VAL A 65 3.94 -18.68 -6.41
N VAL A 66 4.23 -17.54 -7.04
CA VAL A 66 3.32 -16.39 -7.07
C VAL A 66 2.03 -16.73 -7.83
N GLU A 67 2.13 -17.50 -8.93
CA GLU A 67 0.97 -17.99 -9.69
C GLU A 67 0.14 -19.01 -8.90
N GLU A 68 0.78 -19.93 -8.17
CA GLU A 68 0.11 -20.89 -7.26
C GLU A 68 -0.67 -20.19 -6.15
N LEU A 69 -0.18 -19.03 -5.71
CA LEU A 69 -0.88 -18.19 -4.73
C LEU A 69 -2.07 -17.43 -5.33
N GLY A 70 -2.20 -17.38 -6.66
CA GLY A 70 -3.26 -16.66 -7.38
C GLY A 70 -2.85 -15.29 -7.94
N PHE A 71 -1.57 -14.93 -7.86
CA PHE A 71 -1.06 -13.62 -8.31
C PHE A 71 -0.20 -13.72 -9.57
N ARG A 72 0.23 -12.57 -10.07
CA ARG A 72 1.22 -12.49 -11.16
C ARG A 72 2.25 -11.42 -10.84
N LEU A 73 3.48 -11.64 -11.28
CA LEU A 73 4.53 -10.63 -11.22
C LEU A 73 4.23 -9.47 -12.17
N GLY A 74 4.59 -8.26 -11.75
CA GLY A 74 4.29 -7.01 -12.48
C GLY A 74 2.82 -6.60 -12.39
N MET A 75 2.09 -7.12 -11.41
CA MET A 75 0.72 -6.71 -11.12
C MET A 75 0.74 -5.42 -10.32
N GLU A 76 -0.03 -4.43 -10.78
CA GLU A 76 -0.34 -3.27 -9.95
C GLU A 76 -1.40 -3.68 -8.93
N LEU A 77 -0.96 -3.85 -7.69
CA LEU A 77 -1.91 -4.04 -6.60
C LEU A 77 -2.69 -2.76 -6.37
N PRO A 78 -4.02 -2.85 -6.30
CA PRO A 78 -4.80 -1.69 -5.98
C PRO A 78 -4.57 -1.35 -4.49
N SER A 79 -4.21 -0.10 -4.23
CA SER A 79 -4.01 0.42 -2.88
C SER A 79 -5.29 1.07 -2.36
N GLU A 80 -5.48 1.07 -1.04
CA GLU A 80 -6.52 1.88 -0.42
C GLU A 80 -6.35 3.35 -0.83
N LYS A 81 -7.46 4.01 -1.16
CA LYS A 81 -7.45 5.40 -1.60
C LYS A 81 -8.41 6.23 -0.79
N ILE A 82 -8.04 7.48 -0.57
CA ILE A 82 -9.00 8.52 -0.21
C ILE A 82 -9.11 9.55 -1.32
N SER A 83 -10.33 10.01 -1.56
CA SER A 83 -10.65 11.03 -2.55
C SER A 83 -11.74 11.96 -2.01
N GLY A 84 -12.07 13.01 -2.77
CA GLY A 84 -13.10 13.97 -2.39
C GLY A 84 -12.71 14.89 -1.23
N ILE A 85 -11.42 15.00 -0.92
CA ILE A 85 -10.88 15.86 0.13
C ILE A 85 -9.67 16.64 -0.39
N SER A 86 -9.67 17.96 -0.15
CA SER A 86 -8.58 18.87 -0.50
C SER A 86 -7.53 18.99 0.61
N LEU A 87 -6.31 19.42 0.25
CA LEU A 87 -5.27 19.74 1.23
C LEU A 87 -5.74 20.82 2.23
N VAL A 88 -6.54 21.78 1.76
CA VAL A 88 -7.09 22.84 2.61
C VAL A 88 -8.03 22.26 3.67
N GLU A 89 -8.91 21.33 3.28
CA GLU A 89 -9.80 20.64 4.23
C GLU A 89 -9.04 19.81 5.25
N LEU A 90 -8.00 19.08 4.81
CA LEU A 90 -7.08 18.37 5.71
C LEU A 90 -6.41 19.31 6.70
N ALA A 91 -5.91 20.46 6.22
CA ALA A 91 -5.24 21.46 7.05
C ALA A 91 -6.20 22.14 8.05
N VAL A 92 -7.43 22.43 7.61
CA VAL A 92 -8.48 22.96 8.49
C VAL A 92 -8.80 21.94 9.58
N ALA A 93 -9.07 20.68 9.22
CA ALA A 93 -9.36 19.62 10.18
C ALA A 93 -8.24 19.44 11.21
N PHE A 94 -6.98 19.49 10.76
CA PHE A 94 -5.83 19.45 11.65
C PHE A 94 -5.78 20.65 12.61
N ALA A 95 -5.96 21.87 12.10
CA ALA A 95 -5.87 23.11 12.89
C ALA A 95 -7.03 23.26 13.91
N THR A 96 -8.24 22.86 13.53
CA THR A 96 -9.44 22.94 14.38
C THR A 96 -9.62 21.71 15.28
N ARG A 97 -8.79 20.66 15.10
CA ARG A 97 -8.99 19.33 15.69
C ARG A 97 -10.36 18.73 15.35
N SER A 98 -10.94 19.13 14.22
CA SER A 98 -12.19 18.54 13.72
C SER A 98 -11.89 17.33 12.84
N GLN A 99 -12.95 16.61 12.47
CA GLN A 99 -12.87 15.55 11.47
C GLN A 99 -12.94 16.16 10.07
N ALA A 100 -12.22 15.57 9.14
CA ALA A 100 -12.39 15.81 7.71
C ALA A 100 -13.26 14.70 7.11
N VAL A 101 -14.05 15.04 6.10
CA VAL A 101 -14.89 14.06 5.41
C VAL A 101 -14.21 13.69 4.09
N CYS A 102 -14.14 12.40 3.79
CA CYS A 102 -13.60 11.90 2.54
C CYS A 102 -14.40 10.71 2.01
N THR A 103 -14.17 10.38 0.73
CA THR A 103 -14.53 9.08 0.18
C THR A 103 -13.35 8.16 0.38
N TYR A 104 -13.56 7.01 1.01
CA TYR A 104 -12.57 5.96 1.16
C TYR A 104 -12.92 4.81 0.21
N THR A 105 -11.96 4.41 -0.60
CA THR A 105 -12.11 3.29 -1.54
C THR A 105 -11.20 2.17 -1.07
N ASP A 106 -11.79 1.07 -0.66
CA ASP A 106 -11.05 -0.15 -0.42
C ASP A 106 -11.02 -0.98 -1.71
N PRO A 107 -9.85 -1.19 -2.31
CA PRO A 107 -9.78 -1.96 -3.54
C PRO A 107 -9.99 -3.47 -3.33
N ARG A 108 -10.06 -3.92 -2.09
CA ARG A 108 -10.24 -5.33 -1.72
C ARG A 108 -11.69 -5.77 -1.88
N ASP A 109 -12.64 -4.90 -1.57
CA ASP A 109 -14.07 -5.15 -1.75
C ASP A 109 -14.64 -4.38 -2.94
N GLY A 110 -13.89 -3.42 -3.49
CA GLY A 110 -14.36 -2.52 -4.55
C GLY A 110 -15.48 -1.59 -4.09
N GLN A 111 -15.74 -1.52 -2.78
CA GLN A 111 -16.73 -0.65 -2.19
C GLN A 111 -16.13 0.73 -1.91
N GLU A 112 -16.82 1.75 -2.40
CA GLU A 112 -16.56 3.13 -2.02
C GLU A 112 -17.41 3.48 -0.81
N ALA A 113 -16.76 3.63 0.34
CA ALA A 113 -17.37 4.17 1.54
C ALA A 113 -17.34 5.71 1.45
N GLN A 114 -18.50 6.30 1.16
CA GLN A 114 -18.66 7.74 1.18
C GLN A 114 -18.80 8.28 2.60
N ASN A 115 -18.50 9.57 2.78
CA ASN A 115 -18.64 10.28 4.06
C ASN A 115 -17.85 9.68 5.22
N CYS A 116 -16.68 9.10 4.92
CA CYS A 116 -15.77 8.61 5.94
C CYS A 116 -15.17 9.78 6.72
N SER A 117 -15.15 9.66 8.04
CA SER A 117 -14.58 10.67 8.93
C SER A 117 -13.12 10.37 9.21
N LEU A 118 -12.28 11.36 8.99
CA LEU A 118 -10.83 11.29 9.12
C LEU A 118 -10.37 12.28 10.20
N VAL A 119 -9.67 11.79 11.23
CA VAL A 119 -9.04 12.64 12.24
C VAL A 119 -7.58 12.85 11.87
N VAL A 120 -7.21 14.06 11.44
CA VAL A 120 -5.83 14.37 11.05
C VAL A 120 -4.96 14.63 12.28
N ARG A 121 -3.85 13.90 12.39
CA ARG A 121 -2.87 14.00 13.48
C ARG A 121 -1.63 14.81 13.11
N SER A 122 -1.17 14.72 11.87
CA SER A 122 -0.09 15.57 11.39
C SER A 122 -0.12 15.67 9.86
N ILE A 123 0.40 16.77 9.33
CA ILE A 123 0.60 16.97 7.88
C ILE A 123 2.05 17.40 7.69
N ARG A 124 2.81 16.65 6.89
CA ARG A 124 4.21 16.91 6.58
C ARG A 124 4.40 16.93 5.08
N ARG A 125 5.08 17.94 4.55
CA ARG A 125 5.42 17.99 3.12
C ARG A 125 6.65 17.14 2.86
N GLN A 126 6.53 16.10 2.03
CA GLN A 126 7.64 15.21 1.65
C GLN A 126 8.70 15.88 0.75
N GLY A 127 8.33 16.98 0.08
CA GLY A 127 9.22 17.72 -0.80
C GLY A 127 8.59 17.99 -2.16
N ARG A 128 9.39 18.55 -3.06
CA ARG A 128 9.00 18.89 -4.43
C ARG A 128 9.47 17.76 -5.36
N TYR A 129 8.55 17.10 -6.04
CA TYR A 129 8.83 16.03 -7.00
C TYR A 129 8.64 16.58 -8.43
N GLY A 130 9.68 17.14 -9.04
CA GLY A 130 9.58 17.83 -10.34
C GLY A 130 9.15 19.29 -10.20
N GLU A 131 8.77 19.98 -11.28
CA GLU A 131 8.58 21.44 -11.20
C GLU A 131 7.29 21.86 -10.45
N PHE A 132 6.25 21.05 -10.36
CA PHE A 132 4.97 21.51 -9.77
C PHE A 132 4.25 20.51 -8.86
N MET A 133 4.81 19.32 -8.63
CA MET A 133 4.14 18.28 -7.83
C MET A 133 4.64 18.30 -6.38
N TYR A 134 3.71 18.54 -5.46
CA TYR A 134 3.93 18.41 -4.02
C TYR A 134 3.24 17.14 -3.50
N ARG A 135 3.93 16.41 -2.63
CA ARG A 135 3.37 15.28 -1.87
C ARG A 135 3.40 15.58 -0.38
N TYR A 136 2.36 15.14 0.30
CA TYR A 136 2.21 15.33 1.74
C TYR A 136 2.00 13.98 2.41
N ASP A 137 2.79 13.71 3.46
CA ASP A 137 2.48 12.66 4.40
C ASP A 137 1.48 13.20 5.41
N VAL A 138 0.32 12.57 5.48
CA VAL A 138 -0.73 12.92 6.42
C VAL A 138 -0.90 11.74 7.36
N GLU A 139 -0.55 11.93 8.63
CA GLU A 139 -0.88 10.96 9.66
C GLU A 139 -2.31 11.21 10.11
N ALA A 140 -3.15 10.19 10.06
CA ALA A 140 -4.56 10.33 10.38
C ALA A 140 -5.14 9.05 11.00
N GLU A 141 -6.33 9.14 11.54
CA GLU A 141 -7.15 8.00 11.96
C GLU A 141 -8.45 7.99 11.17
N LEU A 142 -8.71 6.89 10.45
CA LEU A 142 -10.02 6.61 9.89
C LEU A 142 -10.96 6.21 11.02
N VAL A 143 -12.11 6.89 11.12
CA VAL A 143 -13.11 6.63 12.15
C VAL A 143 -14.16 5.68 11.59
N PHE A 144 -14.22 4.46 12.14
CA PHE A 144 -15.27 3.50 11.85
C PHE A 144 -16.12 3.24 13.11
N PRO A 145 -17.38 2.77 12.96
CA PRO A 145 -18.21 2.36 14.10
C PRO A 145 -17.56 1.26 14.95
N SER A 146 -16.75 0.41 14.33
CA SER A 146 -16.00 -0.68 14.97
C SER A 146 -14.72 -0.23 15.67
N GLY A 147 -14.30 1.02 15.50
CA GLY A 147 -13.08 1.58 16.07
C GLY A 147 -12.27 2.39 15.06
N ASN A 148 -11.32 3.18 15.59
CA ASN A 148 -10.45 4.00 14.76
C ASN A 148 -9.28 3.17 14.23
N VAL A 149 -8.93 3.36 12.96
CA VAL A 149 -7.78 2.72 12.31
C VAL A 149 -6.72 3.78 12.03
N PRO A 150 -5.53 3.70 12.66
CA PRO A 150 -4.44 4.63 12.37
C PRO A 150 -3.88 4.38 10.98
N ILE A 151 -3.71 5.44 10.21
CA ILE A 151 -3.23 5.40 8.83
C ILE A 151 -2.20 6.49 8.55
N THR A 152 -1.38 6.25 7.54
CA THR A 152 -0.60 7.28 6.86
C THR A 152 -1.17 7.47 5.46
N ILE A 153 -1.30 8.70 5.02
CA ILE A 153 -1.79 9.01 3.69
C ILE A 153 -0.68 9.74 2.94
N LEU A 154 -0.28 9.21 1.79
CA LEU A 154 0.52 9.95 0.83
C LEU A 154 -0.42 10.74 -0.09
N TYR A 155 -0.66 11.99 0.28
CA TYR A 155 -1.61 12.87 -0.42
C TYR A 155 -0.95 13.61 -1.58
N SER A 156 -1.64 13.61 -2.73
CA SER A 156 -1.29 14.36 -3.93
C SER A 156 -2.25 15.53 -4.13
N GLU A 157 -1.72 16.74 -4.06
CA GLU A 157 -2.49 17.97 -4.25
C GLU A 157 -3.01 18.12 -5.70
N GLU A 158 -2.23 17.66 -6.68
CA GLU A 158 -2.61 17.70 -8.10
C GLU A 158 -3.83 16.81 -8.38
N LYS A 159 -3.82 15.59 -7.83
CA LYS A 159 -4.88 14.61 -8.08
C LYS A 159 -6.07 14.76 -7.13
N LYS A 160 -5.90 15.48 -6.02
CA LYS A 160 -6.84 15.52 -4.88
C LYS A 160 -7.17 14.12 -4.36
N GLU A 161 -6.18 13.26 -4.39
CA GLU A 161 -6.26 11.86 -3.98
C GLU A 161 -5.09 11.53 -3.06
N GLY A 162 -5.33 10.66 -2.09
CA GLY A 162 -4.32 10.12 -1.20
C GLY A 162 -4.27 8.60 -1.26
N ILE A 163 -3.06 8.05 -1.29
CA ILE A 163 -2.84 6.61 -1.10
C ILE A 163 -2.78 6.35 0.40
N VAL A 164 -3.58 5.42 0.88
CA VAL A 164 -3.67 5.06 2.30
C VAL A 164 -2.78 3.87 2.59
N GLU A 165 -1.99 3.99 3.65
CA GLU A 165 -1.23 2.91 4.27
C GLU A 165 -1.73 2.73 5.71
N ARG A 166 -2.38 1.60 6.00
CA ARG A 166 -2.79 1.28 7.36
C ARG A 166 -1.56 1.02 8.22
N LYS A 167 -1.43 1.71 9.35
CA LYS A 167 -0.44 1.33 10.37
C LYS A 167 -1.00 0.09 11.05
N GLN A 168 -0.31 -1.05 10.96
CA GLN A 168 -0.66 -2.21 11.78
C GLN A 168 -0.73 -1.76 13.25
N PRO A 169 -1.76 -2.19 14.01
CA PRO A 169 -1.76 -1.95 15.44
C PRO A 169 -0.47 -2.55 15.99
N THR A 170 0.40 -1.70 16.55
CA THR A 170 1.64 -2.19 17.16
C THR A 170 1.24 -3.23 18.20
N PRO A 171 1.71 -4.49 18.09
CA PRO A 171 1.37 -5.49 19.09
C PRO A 171 1.80 -4.95 20.45
N LEU A 172 0.83 -4.84 21.36
CA LEU A 172 1.07 -4.46 22.75
C LEU A 172 2.06 -5.49 23.31
N ARG A 173 3.27 -5.02 23.57
CA ARG A 173 4.39 -5.81 24.06
C ARG A 173 4.17 -6.25 25.50
#